data_AF-A0A7J0G2X2-F1
#
_entry.id   AF-A0A7J0G2X2-F1
#
_cell.length_a   1.000
_cell.length_b   1.000
_cell.length_c   1.000
_cell.angle_alpha   90.00
_cell.angle_beta   90.00
_cell.angle_gamma   90.00
#
_symmetry.space_group_name_H-M   'P 1'
#
loop_
_entity.id
_entity.type
_entity.pdbx_description
1 polymer ?
#
loop_
_entity_poly.entity_id
_entity_poly.type
_entity_poly.pdbx_seq_one_letter_code
_entity_poly.pdbx_strand_id
1 'polypeptide(L)'
;MHASQALNVVNGVETSDVSKSESQTFTDKVQLYSSSNSAESSVDEDQKEIRRRRKIGLANRGKVPWNKGKKHSKETCERIRHRTKEAMMDPKVKSCKNHDHTKANIRTALRRMWGERLKLKKSREKFLSPWAERIAEAARKGASGQQELQWDSYDKIKESWKWAAVHAKAKEAAKAEKMARLAEKRKELEQKVKAREVKRKNRKSKEEREELLIAQGLKLKEKLTKIHKRKASANGQIACEDQRAWEKLDLEFIKGEHTQREVSLADQIRATKTKK
;
A
#
# COMPACT_ATOMS: atom_id res chain seq x y z
N MET A 1 28.09 -103.94 30.65
CA MET A 1 27.30 -104.95 31.38
C MET A 1 25.83 -104.77 31.03
N HIS A 2 25.16 -105.88 30.79
CA HIS A 2 23.77 -106.00 30.34
C HIS A 2 22.74 -105.39 31.30
N ALA A 3 21.63 -104.88 30.74
CA ALA A 3 20.24 -105.28 31.04
C ALA A 3 19.29 -104.28 30.32
N SER A 4 18.59 -104.70 29.25
CA SER A 4 17.18 -105.16 29.25
C SER A 4 16.18 -103.97 29.21
N GLN A 5 15.47 -103.73 28.10
CA GLN A 5 14.13 -104.29 27.76
C GLN A 5 13.07 -103.96 28.85
N ALA A 6 11.85 -103.48 28.58
CA ALA A 6 11.04 -103.38 27.36
C ALA A 6 9.85 -102.39 27.56
N LEU A 7 9.38 -101.86 26.42
CA LEU A 7 7.99 -101.61 25.99
C LEU A 7 6.86 -101.43 27.03
N ASN A 8 6.08 -100.36 26.89
CA ASN A 8 4.70 -100.54 26.40
C ASN A 8 4.05 -99.27 25.83
N VAL A 9 3.36 -99.52 24.72
CA VAL A 9 2.56 -98.64 23.87
C VAL A 9 1.16 -98.47 24.48
N VAL A 10 0.60 -97.25 24.51
CA VAL A 10 -0.83 -97.03 24.27
C VAL A 10 -1.01 -95.67 23.57
N ASN A 11 -1.89 -95.72 22.56
CA ASN A 11 -2.20 -94.74 21.54
C ASN A 11 -3.01 -93.53 22.06
N GLY A 12 -2.82 -92.38 21.41
CA GLY A 12 -3.82 -91.88 20.45
C GLY A 12 -4.93 -90.92 20.92
N VAL A 13 -4.75 -89.67 20.46
CA VAL A 13 -5.72 -88.76 19.80
C VAL A 13 -6.73 -87.96 20.67
N GLU A 14 -6.98 -86.74 20.16
CA GLU A 14 -8.09 -85.78 20.41
C GLU A 14 -7.76 -84.63 21.39
N THR A 15 -7.35 -83.45 20.92
CA THR A 15 -8.02 -82.34 20.16
C THR A 15 -8.61 -81.24 21.05
N SER A 16 -8.45 -80.01 20.53
CA SER A 16 -9.20 -78.77 20.79
C SER A 16 -8.94 -77.95 22.07
N ASP A 17 -8.39 -76.76 21.83
CA ASP A 17 -8.87 -75.43 22.24
C ASP A 17 -9.57 -75.29 23.60
N VAL A 18 -8.97 -74.48 24.49
CA VAL A 18 -9.57 -73.24 25.04
C VAL A 18 -8.43 -72.34 25.50
N SER A 19 -8.20 -71.25 24.77
CA SER A 19 -7.36 -70.14 25.21
C SER A 19 -8.02 -69.47 26.41
N LYS A 20 -7.42 -69.65 27.59
CA LYS A 20 -7.87 -69.03 28.84
C LYS A 20 -7.40 -67.58 28.88
N SER A 21 -8.34 -66.68 28.67
CA SER A 21 -8.24 -65.24 28.89
C SER A 21 -7.91 -64.94 30.36
N GLU A 22 -6.70 -64.45 30.63
CA GLU A 22 -6.40 -63.76 31.88
C GLU A 22 -6.77 -62.27 31.75
N SER A 23 -8.03 -62.00 32.06
CA SER A 23 -8.55 -60.68 32.36
C SER A 23 -7.98 -60.23 33.71
N GLN A 24 -6.71 -59.82 33.75
CA GLN A 24 -6.17 -59.21 34.95
C GLN A 24 -6.60 -57.75 34.97
N THR A 25 -7.58 -57.52 35.83
CA THR A 25 -8.26 -56.26 36.11
C THR A 25 -7.26 -55.12 36.34
N PHE A 26 -7.35 -54.16 35.44
CA PHE A 26 -6.84 -52.80 35.51
C PHE A 26 -7.46 -52.07 36.72
N THR A 27 -7.06 -52.38 37.94
CA THR A 27 -7.39 -51.57 39.13
C THR A 27 -6.43 -51.95 40.25
N ASP A 28 -5.28 -51.28 40.33
CA ASP A 28 -4.94 -50.54 41.55
C ASP A 28 -3.68 -49.70 41.31
N LYS A 29 -3.62 -48.54 41.95
CA LYS A 29 -2.47 -47.61 41.98
C LYS A 29 -2.30 -46.72 40.75
N VAL A 30 -3.39 -46.15 40.26
CA VAL A 30 -3.35 -44.74 39.87
C VAL A 30 -3.29 -43.96 41.18
N GLN A 31 -2.07 -43.65 41.59
CA GLN A 31 -1.79 -42.64 42.60
C GLN A 31 -2.25 -41.30 42.00
N LEU A 32 -3.57 -41.06 42.13
CA LEU A 32 -4.24 -39.79 41.92
C LEU A 32 -3.64 -38.84 42.96
N TYR A 33 -2.48 -38.26 42.63
CA TYR A 33 -1.90 -37.19 43.41
C TYR A 33 -2.85 -36.00 43.29
N SER A 34 -3.71 -35.92 44.32
CA SER A 34 -4.47 -34.79 44.80
C SER A 34 -4.05 -33.45 44.18
N SER A 35 -4.57 -33.17 42.98
CA SER A 35 -4.43 -31.86 42.33
C SER A 35 -5.51 -30.89 42.81
N SER A 36 -6.40 -31.32 43.70
CA SER A 36 -7.48 -30.47 44.24
C SER A 36 -7.04 -29.66 45.47
N ASN A 37 -6.00 -30.07 46.21
CA ASN A 37 -5.52 -29.29 47.37
C ASN A 37 -4.56 -28.15 47.00
N SER A 38 -4.02 -28.13 45.78
CA SER A 38 -3.11 -27.06 45.35
C SER A 38 -3.87 -25.75 45.07
N ALA A 39 -5.05 -25.85 44.44
CA ALA A 39 -5.87 -24.71 44.07
C ALA A 39 -6.55 -24.03 45.28
N GLU A 40 -7.00 -24.79 46.28
CA GLU A 40 -7.52 -24.21 47.53
C GLU A 40 -6.43 -23.51 48.34
N SER A 41 -5.22 -24.10 48.42
CA SER A 41 -4.10 -23.46 49.13
C SER A 41 -3.64 -22.17 48.45
N SER A 42 -3.68 -22.09 47.11
CA SER A 42 -3.29 -20.87 46.39
C SER A 42 -4.30 -19.74 46.54
N VAL A 43 -5.60 -20.05 46.55
CA VAL A 43 -6.66 -19.06 46.76
C VAL A 43 -6.60 -18.47 48.17
N ASP A 44 -6.26 -19.28 49.17
CA ASP A 44 -6.04 -18.82 50.54
C ASP A 44 -4.81 -17.90 50.68
N GLU A 45 -3.69 -18.22 50.01
CA GLU A 45 -2.52 -17.34 49.97
C GLU A 45 -2.78 -16.01 49.23
N ASP A 46 -3.54 -16.04 48.13
CA ASP A 46 -3.94 -14.83 47.42
C ASP A 46 -4.86 -13.94 48.29
N GLN A 47 -5.79 -14.55 49.03
CA GLN A 47 -6.64 -13.83 49.97
C GLN A 47 -5.86 -13.26 51.15
N LYS A 48 -4.88 -13.99 51.69
CA LYS A 48 -3.94 -13.51 52.72
C LYS A 48 -3.12 -12.32 52.21
N GLU A 49 -2.58 -12.38 51.00
CA GLU A 49 -1.82 -11.29 50.38
C GLU A 49 -2.71 -10.06 50.12
N ILE A 50 -3.96 -10.24 49.66
CA ILE A 50 -4.92 -9.15 49.49
C ILE A 50 -5.22 -8.48 50.84
N ARG A 51 -5.47 -9.26 51.90
CA ARG A 51 -5.69 -8.73 53.26
C ARG A 51 -4.46 -7.98 53.77
N ARG A 52 -3.26 -8.50 53.53
CA ARG A 52 -1.99 -7.84 53.89
C ARG A 52 -1.84 -6.51 53.15
N ARG A 53 -2.10 -6.47 51.84
CA ARG A 53 -2.04 -5.23 51.02
C ARG A 53 -3.06 -4.21 51.45
N ARG A 54 -4.29 -4.62 51.78
CA ARG A 54 -5.32 -3.71 52.35
C ARG A 54 -4.87 -3.14 53.70
N LYS A 55 -4.33 -3.97 54.61
CA LYS A 55 -3.80 -3.53 55.91
C LYS A 55 -2.65 -2.54 55.76
N ILE A 56 -1.73 -2.81 54.84
CA ILE A 56 -0.61 -1.91 54.51
C ILE A 56 -1.13 -0.60 53.90
N GLY A 57 -2.08 -0.69 52.96
CA GLY A 57 -2.68 0.48 52.32
C GLY A 57 -3.38 1.40 53.31
N LEU A 58 -4.13 0.84 54.27
CA LEU A 58 -4.75 1.58 55.37
C LEU A 58 -3.69 2.22 56.28
N ALA A 59 -2.65 1.48 56.67
CA ALA A 59 -1.58 1.98 57.52
C ALA A 59 -0.68 3.05 56.86
N ASN A 60 -0.61 3.03 55.53
CA ASN A 60 0.13 3.99 54.71
C ASN A 60 -0.73 5.16 54.21
N ARG A 61 -2.04 5.13 54.45
CA ARG A 61 -2.95 6.18 53.99
C ARG A 61 -2.57 7.50 54.67
N GLY A 62 -2.27 8.51 53.86
CA GLY A 62 -1.81 9.83 54.34
C GLY A 62 -0.34 9.90 54.76
N LYS A 63 0.43 8.80 54.74
CA LYS A 63 1.88 8.83 55.01
C LYS A 63 2.64 9.10 53.71
N VAL A 64 3.61 10.02 53.77
CA VAL A 64 4.51 10.30 52.65
C VAL A 64 5.41 9.07 52.44
N PRO A 65 5.41 8.43 51.26
CA PRO A 65 6.31 7.32 50.99
C PRO A 65 7.76 7.74 51.22
N TRP A 66 8.59 6.89 51.81
CA TRP A 66 9.98 7.19 52.16
C TRP A 66 10.82 7.72 50.97
N ASN A 67 10.47 7.36 49.73
CA ASN A 67 11.07 7.88 48.49
C ASN A 67 10.78 9.38 48.23
N LYS A 68 9.65 9.88 48.73
CA LYS A 68 9.18 11.28 48.59
C LYS A 68 9.56 12.15 49.79
N GLY A 69 10.20 11.59 50.81
CA GLY A 69 10.62 12.30 52.02
C GLY A 69 11.69 13.37 51.81
N LYS A 70 12.21 13.90 52.93
CA LYS A 70 13.22 14.97 53.00
C LYS A 70 14.41 14.63 52.09
N LYS A 71 14.62 15.44 51.04
CA LYS A 71 15.76 15.29 50.15
C LYS A 71 17.04 15.66 50.89
N HIS A 72 18.08 14.86 50.70
CA HIS A 72 19.41 15.18 51.20
C HIS A 72 19.92 16.48 50.57
N SER A 73 20.75 17.22 51.31
CA SER A 73 21.50 18.34 50.72
C SER A 73 22.41 17.85 49.60
N LYS A 74 22.73 18.71 48.63
CA LYS A 74 23.64 18.37 47.52
C LYS A 74 24.97 17.82 48.03
N GLU A 75 25.53 18.43 49.07
CA GLU A 75 26.75 17.98 49.74
C GLU A 75 26.64 16.55 50.31
N THR A 76 25.50 16.21 50.93
CA THR A 76 25.27 14.86 51.45
C THR A 76 25.14 13.85 50.31
N CYS A 77 24.45 14.20 49.23
CA CYS A 77 24.39 13.37 48.03
C CYS A 77 25.79 13.13 47.43
N GLU A 78 26.62 14.17 47.34
CA GLU A 78 27.99 14.08 46.84
C GLU A 78 28.87 13.22 47.74
N ARG A 79 28.74 13.36 49.06
CA ARG A 79 29.44 12.51 50.03
C ARG A 79 29.05 11.04 49.89
N ILE A 80 27.77 10.73 49.69
CA ILE A 80 27.28 9.37 49.44
C ILE A 80 27.84 8.83 48.11
N ARG A 81 27.82 9.66 47.05
CA ARG A 81 28.40 9.29 45.74
C ARG A 81 29.89 9.00 45.87
N HIS A 82 30.64 9.85 46.56
CA HIS A 82 32.07 9.69 46.78
C HIS A 82 32.37 8.40 47.54
N ARG A 83 31.72 8.19 48.70
CA ARG A 83 31.90 6.97 49.51
C ARG A 83 31.52 5.71 48.76
N THR A 84 30.47 5.76 47.95
CA THR A 84 30.07 4.62 47.11
C THR A 84 31.12 4.35 46.03
N LYS A 85 31.63 5.39 45.38
CA LYS A 85 32.69 5.26 44.37
C LYS A 85 33.97 4.67 44.98
N GLU A 86 34.35 5.14 46.15
CA GLU A 86 35.50 4.65 46.93
C GLU A 86 35.32 3.18 47.33
N ALA A 87 34.20 2.82 47.95
CA ALA A 87 33.89 1.43 48.29
C ALA A 87 33.80 0.49 47.07
N MET A 88 33.48 1.02 45.89
CA MET A 88 33.51 0.25 44.64
C MET A 88 34.91 -0.01 44.11
N MET A 89 35.92 0.75 44.53
CA MET A 89 37.32 0.55 44.16
C MET A 89 38.00 -0.49 45.07
N ASP A 90 37.44 -0.78 46.24
CA ASP A 90 37.96 -1.80 47.15
C ASP A 90 38.05 -3.18 46.46
N PRO A 91 39.22 -3.84 46.47
CA PRO A 91 39.42 -5.12 45.77
C PRO A 91 38.43 -6.21 46.20
N LYS A 92 38.05 -6.23 47.47
CA LYS A 92 37.08 -7.19 48.04
C LYS A 92 35.67 -6.98 47.47
N VAL A 93 35.25 -5.73 47.28
CA VAL A 93 33.93 -5.36 46.70
C VAL A 93 33.96 -5.46 45.17
N LYS A 94 35.12 -5.28 44.54
CA LYS A 94 35.29 -5.44 43.09
C LYS A 94 35.33 -6.91 42.67
N SER A 95 35.97 -7.75 43.47
CA SER A 95 36.05 -9.21 43.31
C SER A 95 34.67 -9.87 43.20
N CYS A 96 33.72 -9.49 44.07
CA CYS A 96 32.37 -10.07 44.02
C CYS A 96 31.55 -9.63 42.79
N LYS A 97 31.91 -8.54 42.11
CA LYS A 97 31.23 -8.05 40.89
C LYS A 97 31.72 -8.72 39.61
N ASN A 98 32.96 -9.20 39.60
CA ASN A 98 33.64 -9.76 38.43
C ASN A 98 33.91 -11.26 38.58
N HIS A 99 32.94 -12.00 39.10
CA HIS A 99 33.02 -13.46 39.16
C HIS A 99 32.66 -14.06 37.80
N ASP A 100 33.54 -13.85 36.81
CA ASP A 100 33.29 -14.23 35.42
C ASP A 100 33.04 -15.73 35.24
N HIS A 101 33.61 -16.57 36.11
CA HIS A 101 33.32 -18.00 36.12
C HIS A 101 31.90 -18.34 36.63
N THR A 102 31.35 -17.61 37.62
CA THR A 102 29.93 -17.79 37.99
C THR A 102 29.01 -17.27 36.91
N LYS A 103 29.33 -16.14 36.28
CA LYS A 103 28.56 -15.64 35.14
C LYS A 103 28.58 -16.63 33.98
N ALA A 104 29.74 -17.23 33.68
CA ALA A 104 29.88 -18.26 32.67
C ALA A 104 29.05 -19.51 33.02
N ASN A 105 29.13 -19.99 34.26
CA ASN A 105 28.36 -21.14 34.74
C ASN A 105 26.85 -20.90 34.72
N ILE A 106 26.40 -19.69 35.07
CA ILE A 106 24.99 -19.30 34.94
C ILE A 106 24.57 -19.32 33.46
N ARG A 107 25.38 -18.75 32.56
CA ARG A 107 25.09 -18.75 31.13
C ARG A 107 25.04 -20.17 30.55
N THR A 108 25.95 -21.06 30.92
CA THR A 108 25.96 -22.45 30.45
C THR A 108 24.76 -23.22 30.99
N ALA A 109 24.44 -23.06 32.27
CA ALA A 109 23.26 -23.66 32.89
C ALA A 109 21.96 -23.19 32.21
N LEU A 110 21.81 -21.88 31.97
CA LEU A 110 20.66 -21.32 31.24
C LEU A 110 20.57 -21.85 29.82
N ARG A 111 21.70 -21.91 29.09
CA ARG A 111 21.74 -22.44 27.72
C ARG A 111 21.33 -23.92 27.69
N ARG A 112 21.76 -24.72 28.66
CA ARG A 112 21.35 -26.12 28.81
C ARG A 112 19.86 -26.23 29.06
N MET A 113 19.33 -25.52 30.05
CA MET A 113 17.90 -25.52 30.39
C MET A 113 17.01 -25.09 29.22
N TRP A 114 17.40 -24.04 28.49
CA TRP A 114 16.66 -23.57 27.32
C TRP A 114 16.76 -24.54 26.15
N GLY A 115 17.93 -25.17 25.96
CA GLY A 115 18.12 -26.22 24.97
C GLY A 115 17.24 -27.43 25.24
N GLU A 116 17.17 -27.91 26.48
CA GLU A 116 16.29 -29.01 26.90
C GLU A 116 14.82 -28.64 26.73
N ARG A 117 14.40 -27.45 27.16
CA ARG A 117 13.03 -26.95 26.95
C ARG A 117 12.66 -26.90 25.47
N LEU A 118 13.57 -26.43 24.61
CA LEU A 118 13.32 -26.36 23.18
C LEU A 118 13.24 -27.76 22.54
N LYS A 119 14.10 -28.70 22.97
CA LYS A 119 14.04 -30.10 22.55
C LYS A 119 12.69 -30.73 22.91
N LEU A 120 12.24 -30.54 24.16
CA LEU A 120 10.94 -31.03 24.62
C LEU A 120 9.77 -30.42 23.84
N LYS A 121 9.82 -29.11 23.58
CA LYS A 121 8.81 -28.44 22.75
C LYS A 121 8.76 -29.05 21.34
N LYS A 122 9.92 -29.21 20.70
CA LYS A 122 10.02 -29.79 19.36
C LYS A 122 9.56 -31.25 19.33
N SER A 123 9.94 -32.08 20.30
CA SER A 123 9.48 -33.47 20.35
C SER A 123 7.98 -33.54 20.58
N ARG A 124 7.43 -32.74 21.52
CA ARG A 124 5.99 -32.63 21.74
C ARG A 124 5.24 -32.23 20.47
N GLU A 125 5.72 -31.23 19.75
CA GLU A 125 5.12 -30.79 18.49
C GLU A 125 5.17 -31.88 17.41
N LYS A 126 6.28 -32.61 17.29
CA LYS A 126 6.38 -33.77 16.38
C LYS A 126 5.34 -34.86 16.66
N PHE A 127 4.89 -35.02 17.91
CA PHE A 127 3.85 -35.99 18.26
C PHE A 127 2.44 -35.39 18.18
N LEU A 128 2.26 -34.15 18.63
CA LEU A 128 0.97 -33.49 18.65
C LEU A 128 0.47 -33.12 17.26
N SER A 129 1.34 -32.74 16.32
CA SER A 129 0.90 -32.36 14.97
C SER A 129 0.26 -33.54 14.22
N PRO A 130 0.90 -34.73 14.13
CA PRO A 130 0.24 -35.90 13.52
C PRO A 130 -0.97 -36.38 14.33
N TRP A 131 -0.96 -36.25 15.65
CA TRP A 131 -2.11 -36.62 16.48
C TRP A 131 -3.31 -35.70 16.20
N ALA A 132 -3.09 -34.40 16.13
CA ALA A 132 -4.11 -33.41 15.78
C ALA A 132 -4.63 -33.63 14.36
N GLU A 133 -3.75 -33.94 13.41
CA GLU A 133 -4.12 -34.30 12.03
C GLU A 133 -5.00 -35.54 12.00
N ARG A 134 -4.62 -36.63 12.70
CA ARG A 134 -5.44 -37.85 12.78
C ARG A 134 -6.81 -37.61 13.41
N ILE A 135 -6.88 -36.76 14.43
CA ILE A 135 -8.17 -36.35 15.03
C ILE A 135 -8.99 -35.55 14.01
N ALA A 136 -8.39 -34.58 13.33
CA ALA A 136 -9.07 -33.80 12.30
C ALA A 136 -9.57 -34.69 11.16
N GLU A 137 -8.78 -35.69 10.73
CA GLU A 137 -9.19 -36.66 9.71
C GLU A 137 -10.32 -37.56 10.17
N ALA A 138 -10.28 -38.05 11.41
CA ALA A 138 -11.37 -38.83 12.00
C ALA A 138 -12.65 -38.00 12.12
N ALA A 139 -12.53 -36.74 12.55
CA ALA A 139 -13.65 -35.80 12.63
C ALA A 139 -14.20 -35.42 11.25
N ARG A 140 -13.36 -35.39 10.21
CA ARG A 140 -13.77 -35.15 8.81
C ARG A 140 -14.53 -36.35 8.24
N LYS A 141 -14.01 -37.57 8.42
CA LYS A 141 -14.64 -38.80 7.91
C LYS A 141 -15.92 -39.16 8.65
N GLY A 142 -16.02 -38.78 9.93
CA GLY A 142 -17.13 -39.20 10.80
C GLY A 142 -17.04 -40.67 11.20
N ALA A 143 -17.98 -41.13 12.02
CA ALA A 143 -18.12 -42.55 12.33
C ALA A 143 -18.68 -43.33 11.11
N SER A 144 -18.54 -44.65 11.10
CA SER A 144 -19.07 -45.50 10.03
C SER A 144 -20.58 -45.24 9.82
N GLY A 145 -20.94 -44.72 8.64
CA GLY A 145 -22.32 -44.38 8.28
C GLY A 145 -22.69 -42.89 8.40
N GLN A 146 -21.77 -42.02 8.85
CA GLN A 146 -21.98 -40.57 8.84
C GLN A 146 -21.46 -39.92 7.55
N GLN A 147 -22.14 -38.87 7.09
CA GLN A 147 -21.73 -38.04 5.95
C GLN A 147 -20.41 -37.33 6.27
N GLU A 148 -19.43 -37.38 5.36
CA GLU A 148 -18.17 -36.64 5.51
C GLU A 148 -18.42 -35.15 5.69
N LEU A 149 -17.88 -34.58 6.78
CA LEU A 149 -18.05 -33.18 7.12
C LEU A 149 -16.99 -32.35 6.38
N GLN A 150 -17.43 -31.57 5.39
CA GLN A 150 -16.57 -30.68 4.60
C GLN A 150 -16.34 -29.35 5.32
N TRP A 151 -15.49 -29.33 6.36
CA TRP A 151 -15.16 -28.13 7.14
C TRP A 151 -14.67 -26.95 6.28
N ASP A 152 -13.99 -27.24 5.17
CA ASP A 152 -13.45 -26.22 4.24
C ASP A 152 -14.49 -25.70 3.22
N SER A 153 -15.76 -26.09 3.32
CA SER A 153 -16.82 -25.66 2.39
C SER A 153 -16.94 -24.14 2.33
N TYR A 154 -16.87 -23.48 3.49
CA TYR A 154 -16.93 -22.02 3.57
C TYR A 154 -15.75 -21.33 2.86
N ASP A 155 -14.53 -21.83 3.07
CA ASP A 155 -13.34 -21.24 2.45
C ASP A 155 -13.32 -21.47 0.93
N LYS A 156 -13.76 -22.65 0.46
CA LYS A 156 -13.95 -22.92 -0.98
C LYS A 156 -14.97 -21.96 -1.62
N ILE A 157 -16.08 -21.68 -0.95
CA ILE A 157 -17.10 -20.71 -1.42
C ILE A 157 -16.53 -19.29 -1.39
N LYS A 158 -15.80 -18.93 -0.35
CA LYS A 158 -15.17 -17.62 -0.21
C LYS A 158 -14.12 -17.36 -1.30
N GLU A 159 -13.34 -18.37 -1.66
CA GLU A 159 -12.40 -18.30 -2.78
C GLU A 159 -13.13 -18.18 -4.12
N SER A 160 -14.20 -18.94 -4.33
CA SER A 160 -14.98 -18.85 -5.57
C SER A 160 -15.61 -17.46 -5.75
N TRP A 161 -16.09 -16.82 -4.67
CA TRP A 161 -16.58 -15.45 -4.71
C TRP A 161 -15.49 -14.43 -5.04
N LYS A 162 -14.28 -14.60 -4.49
CA LYS A 162 -13.13 -13.74 -4.86
C LYS A 162 -12.82 -13.87 -6.34
N TRP A 163 -12.75 -15.09 -6.86
CA TRP A 163 -12.50 -15.34 -8.28
C TRP A 163 -13.62 -14.78 -9.16
N ALA A 164 -14.89 -14.95 -8.78
CA ALA A 164 -16.03 -14.40 -9.49
C ALA A 164 -16.00 -12.85 -9.52
N ALA A 165 -15.63 -12.21 -8.39
CA ALA A 165 -15.49 -10.76 -8.32
C ALA A 165 -14.35 -10.23 -9.21
N VAL A 166 -13.22 -10.93 -9.26
CA VAL A 166 -12.09 -10.60 -10.16
C VAL A 166 -12.52 -10.76 -11.62
N HIS A 167 -13.17 -11.86 -11.98
CA HIS A 167 -13.68 -12.08 -13.34
C HIS A 167 -14.74 -11.06 -13.75
N ALA A 168 -15.65 -10.69 -12.84
CA ALA A 168 -16.66 -9.65 -13.10
C ALA A 168 -15.99 -8.29 -13.34
N LYS A 169 -15.04 -7.89 -12.48
CA LYS A 169 -14.28 -6.64 -12.67
C LYS A 169 -13.50 -6.63 -13.98
N ALA A 170 -12.89 -7.75 -14.38
CA ALA A 170 -12.19 -7.86 -15.65
C ALA A 170 -13.13 -7.72 -16.85
N LYS A 171 -14.33 -8.34 -16.80
CA LYS A 171 -15.34 -8.21 -17.86
C LYS A 171 -15.87 -6.78 -17.97
N GLU A 172 -16.12 -6.10 -16.85
CA GLU A 172 -16.58 -4.71 -16.84
C GLU A 172 -15.49 -3.76 -17.33
N ALA A 173 -14.23 -3.97 -16.95
CA ALA A 173 -13.09 -3.21 -17.47
C ALA A 173 -12.94 -3.39 -19.00
N ALA A 174 -13.08 -4.61 -19.50
CA ALA A 174 -13.02 -4.88 -20.95
C ALA A 174 -14.18 -4.24 -21.72
N LYS A 175 -15.38 -4.19 -21.14
CA LYS A 175 -16.52 -3.45 -21.73
C LYS A 175 -16.28 -1.94 -21.71
N ALA A 176 -15.78 -1.40 -20.60
CA ALA A 176 -15.46 0.02 -20.47
C ALA A 176 -14.38 0.44 -21.48
N GLU A 177 -13.36 -0.38 -21.70
CA GLU A 177 -12.33 -0.15 -22.71
C GLU A 177 -12.91 -0.14 -24.13
N LYS A 178 -13.77 -1.12 -24.47
CA LYS A 178 -14.45 -1.14 -25.78
C LYS A 178 -15.31 0.11 -25.99
N MET A 179 -16.03 0.55 -24.98
CA MET A 179 -16.84 1.77 -25.02
C MET A 179 -15.97 3.03 -25.15
N ALA A 180 -14.83 3.08 -24.45
CA ALA A 180 -13.86 4.17 -24.57
C ALA A 180 -13.28 4.25 -25.99
N ARG A 181 -12.88 3.11 -26.57
CA ARG A 181 -12.40 3.04 -27.97
C ARG A 181 -13.47 3.48 -28.97
N LEU A 182 -14.74 3.11 -28.75
CA LEU A 182 -15.85 3.58 -29.60
C LEU A 182 -16.08 5.09 -29.45
N ALA A 183 -16.01 5.62 -28.24
CA ALA A 183 -16.15 7.04 -27.97
C ALA A 183 -15.01 7.85 -28.61
N GLU A 184 -13.78 7.34 -28.57
CA GLU A 184 -12.62 7.94 -29.24
C GLU A 184 -12.81 7.99 -30.76
N LYS A 185 -13.22 6.87 -31.38
CA LYS A 185 -13.55 6.83 -32.82
C LYS A 185 -14.65 7.82 -33.20
N ARG A 186 -15.69 7.96 -32.37
CA ARG A 186 -16.75 8.96 -32.60
C ARG A 186 -16.22 10.38 -32.55
N LYS A 187 -15.39 10.71 -31.55
CA LYS A 187 -14.75 12.03 -31.43
C LYS A 187 -13.85 12.33 -32.62
N GLU A 188 -13.08 11.36 -33.10
CA GLU A 188 -12.21 11.51 -34.27
C GLU A 188 -13.01 11.81 -35.54
N LEU A 189 -14.12 11.08 -35.77
CA LEU A 189 -15.01 11.34 -36.90
C LEU A 189 -15.66 12.72 -36.80
N GLU A 190 -16.11 13.13 -35.63
CA GLU A 190 -16.68 14.46 -35.41
C GLU A 190 -15.65 15.57 -35.68
N GLN A 191 -14.40 15.39 -35.23
CA GLN A 191 -13.29 16.30 -35.55
C GLN A 191 -13.01 16.35 -37.05
N LYS A 192 -12.99 15.21 -37.75
CA LYS A 192 -12.84 15.14 -39.21
C LYS A 192 -13.97 15.86 -39.94
N VAL A 193 -15.21 15.71 -39.48
CA VAL A 193 -16.38 16.41 -40.05
C VAL A 193 -16.27 17.91 -39.82
N LYS A 194 -15.98 18.36 -38.59
CA LYS A 194 -15.77 19.77 -38.25
C LYS A 194 -14.64 20.39 -39.08
N ALA A 195 -13.52 19.69 -39.25
CA ALA A 195 -12.41 20.15 -40.09
C ALA A 195 -12.82 20.30 -41.56
N ARG A 196 -13.60 19.35 -42.11
CA ARG A 196 -14.16 19.46 -43.47
C ARG A 196 -15.12 20.63 -43.60
N GLU A 197 -15.96 20.87 -42.61
CA GLU A 197 -16.91 21.99 -42.60
C GLU A 197 -16.19 23.33 -42.57
N VAL A 198 -15.18 23.50 -41.72
CA VAL A 198 -14.33 24.70 -41.68
C VAL A 198 -13.64 24.91 -43.04
N LYS A 199 -13.09 23.85 -43.65
CA LYS A 199 -12.48 23.93 -44.99
C LYS A 199 -13.48 24.38 -46.06
N ARG A 200 -14.74 23.93 -45.98
CA ARG A 200 -15.82 24.37 -46.89
C ARG A 200 -16.19 25.84 -46.67
N LYS A 201 -16.32 26.28 -45.41
CA LYS A 201 -16.59 27.69 -45.07
C LYS A 201 -15.48 28.61 -45.58
N ASN A 202 -14.21 28.21 -45.40
CA ASN A 202 -13.07 28.97 -45.93
C ASN A 202 -13.08 29.08 -47.46
N ARG A 203 -13.44 28.02 -48.19
CA ARG A 203 -13.58 28.08 -49.65
C ARG A 203 -14.67 29.05 -50.08
N LYS A 204 -15.86 28.98 -49.47
CA LYS A 204 -16.95 29.92 -49.73
C LYS A 204 -16.56 31.37 -49.45
N SER A 205 -15.90 31.64 -48.33
CA SER A 205 -15.43 32.99 -48.02
C SER A 205 -14.38 33.52 -49.01
N LYS A 206 -13.63 32.62 -49.66
CA LYS A 206 -12.67 32.99 -50.71
C LYS A 206 -13.39 33.29 -52.02
N GLU A 207 -14.36 32.46 -52.39
CA GLU A 207 -15.22 32.66 -53.56
C GLU A 207 -16.02 33.97 -53.43
N GLU A 208 -16.63 34.25 -52.28
CA GLU A 208 -17.33 35.51 -51.98
C GLU A 208 -16.40 36.73 -52.08
N ARG A 209 -15.15 36.62 -51.62
CA ARG A 209 -14.15 37.69 -51.79
C ARG A 209 -13.81 37.92 -53.27
N GLU A 210 -13.67 36.87 -54.06
CA GLU A 210 -13.42 36.95 -55.50
C GLU A 210 -14.61 37.58 -56.23
N GLU A 211 -15.84 37.20 -55.90
CA GLU A 211 -17.06 37.81 -56.45
C GLU A 211 -17.17 39.31 -56.11
N LEU A 212 -16.85 39.69 -54.87
CA LEU A 212 -16.80 41.11 -54.47
C LEU A 212 -15.77 41.91 -55.29
N LEU A 213 -14.60 41.32 -55.57
CA LEU A 213 -13.57 41.93 -56.43
C LEU A 213 -14.05 42.07 -57.88
N ILE A 214 -14.73 41.06 -58.42
CA ILE A 214 -15.33 41.12 -59.76
C ILE A 214 -16.39 42.22 -59.83
N ALA A 215 -17.27 42.31 -58.85
CA ALA A 215 -18.31 43.34 -58.78
C ALA A 215 -17.72 44.75 -58.71
N GLN A 216 -16.65 44.96 -57.93
CA GLN A 216 -15.92 46.23 -57.93
C GLN A 216 -15.33 46.53 -59.31
N GLY A 217 -14.70 45.55 -59.97
CA GLY A 217 -14.14 45.69 -61.31
C GLY A 217 -15.19 46.06 -62.37
N LEU A 218 -16.37 45.45 -62.32
CA LEU A 218 -17.49 45.77 -63.23
C LEU A 218 -18.00 47.20 -63.00
N LYS A 219 -18.18 47.62 -61.74
CA LYS A 219 -18.54 49.02 -61.41
C LYS A 219 -17.50 50.02 -61.91
N LEU A 220 -16.22 49.65 -61.85
CA LEU A 220 -15.12 50.47 -62.33
C LEU A 220 -15.12 50.56 -63.88
N LYS A 221 -15.39 49.45 -64.57
CA LYS A 221 -15.60 49.42 -66.03
C LYS A 221 -16.80 50.26 -66.47
N GLU A 222 -17.92 50.21 -65.74
CA GLU A 222 -19.10 51.03 -66.03
C GLU A 222 -18.81 52.54 -65.87
N LYS A 223 -18.06 52.92 -64.83
CA LYS A 223 -17.57 54.29 -64.67
C LYS A 223 -16.70 54.71 -65.85
N LEU A 224 -15.79 53.85 -66.31
CA LEU A 224 -14.95 54.13 -67.48
C LEU A 224 -15.76 54.31 -68.77
N THR A 225 -16.78 53.49 -69.02
CA THR A 225 -17.60 53.62 -70.24
C THR A 225 -18.48 54.87 -70.20
N LYS A 226 -18.97 55.28 -69.03
CA LYS A 226 -19.64 56.59 -68.84
C LYS A 226 -18.69 57.75 -69.15
N ILE A 227 -17.41 57.66 -68.76
CA ILE A 227 -16.39 58.66 -69.12
C ILE A 227 -16.16 58.69 -70.64
N HIS A 228 -16.01 57.54 -71.29
CA HIS A 228 -15.86 57.49 -72.76
C HIS A 228 -17.07 58.04 -73.52
N LYS A 229 -18.30 57.78 -73.05
CA LYS A 229 -19.52 58.34 -73.66
C LYS A 229 -19.64 59.86 -73.46
N ARG A 230 -19.24 60.38 -72.30
CA ARG A 230 -19.13 61.83 -72.06
C ARG A 230 -18.06 62.47 -72.95
N LYS A 231 -16.96 61.77 -73.22
CA LYS A 231 -15.90 62.21 -74.14
C LYS A 231 -16.34 62.19 -75.61
N ALA A 232 -17.23 61.26 -76.00
CA ALA A 232 -17.81 61.19 -77.34
C ALA A 232 -18.92 62.23 -77.60
N SER A 233 -19.65 62.66 -76.55
CA SER A 233 -20.73 63.66 -76.66
C SER A 233 -20.26 65.12 -76.59
N ALA A 234 -18.99 65.35 -76.25
CA ALA A 234 -18.40 66.69 -76.11
C ALA A 234 -17.43 67.05 -77.25
N ASN A 235 -17.57 66.42 -78.42
CA ASN A 235 -16.77 66.74 -79.60
C ASN A 235 -17.57 67.67 -80.54
N GLY A 236 -17.80 68.89 -80.05
CA GLY A 236 -18.47 69.97 -80.75
C GLY A 236 -18.41 71.26 -79.92
N GLN A 237 -17.36 72.06 -80.17
CA GLN A 237 -17.15 73.46 -79.75
C GLN A 237 -16.49 73.76 -78.38
N ILE A 238 -15.17 73.62 -78.36
CA ILE A 238 -14.10 74.65 -78.19
C ILE A 238 -14.25 75.77 -77.11
N ALA A 239 -13.22 75.80 -76.25
CA ALA A 239 -12.56 76.89 -75.51
C ALA A 239 -13.35 77.76 -74.50
N CYS A 240 -12.94 77.68 -73.24
CA CYS A 240 -12.43 78.86 -72.52
C CYS A 240 -11.55 78.42 -71.34
N GLU A 241 -10.49 79.19 -71.17
CA GLU A 241 -9.38 79.08 -70.23
C GLU A 241 -9.84 79.38 -68.79
N ASP A 242 -9.47 78.53 -67.83
CA ASP A 242 -9.38 78.95 -66.42
C ASP A 242 -8.39 78.07 -65.66
N GLN A 243 -7.17 78.59 -65.50
CA GLN A 243 -6.20 78.11 -64.51
C GLN A 243 -6.65 78.58 -63.12
N ARG A 244 -6.98 77.66 -62.21
CA ARG A 244 -6.67 77.87 -60.77
C ARG A 244 -6.83 76.67 -59.84
N ALA A 245 -5.80 76.55 -59.00
CA ALA A 245 -5.77 76.12 -57.60
C ALA A 245 -5.24 74.72 -57.23
N TRP A 246 -5.27 73.70 -58.07
CA TRP A 246 -4.89 72.34 -57.64
C TRP A 246 -3.41 71.97 -57.84
N GLU A 247 -2.69 72.60 -58.78
CA GLU A 247 -1.26 72.33 -59.01
C GLU A 247 -0.33 72.83 -57.89
N LYS A 248 -0.79 73.75 -57.03
CA LYS A 248 0.01 74.23 -55.89
C LYS A 248 0.05 73.24 -54.72
N LEU A 249 -0.91 72.34 -54.60
CA LEU A 249 -0.97 71.39 -53.49
C LEU A 249 -0.02 70.19 -53.67
N ASP A 250 0.24 69.79 -54.90
CA ASP A 250 1.12 68.64 -55.19
C ASP A 250 2.60 68.98 -54.97
N LEU A 251 3.04 70.22 -55.23
CA LEU A 251 4.43 70.61 -54.95
C LEU A 251 4.72 70.68 -53.44
N GLU A 252 3.74 71.06 -52.61
CA GLU A 252 3.86 71.07 -51.14
C GLU A 252 3.91 69.64 -50.58
N PHE A 253 3.09 68.72 -51.10
CA PHE A 253 3.08 67.32 -50.68
C PHE A 253 4.39 66.61 -51.03
N ILE A 254 4.94 66.85 -52.24
CA ILE A 254 6.22 66.27 -52.67
C ILE A 254 7.40 66.86 -51.86
N LYS A 255 7.37 68.14 -51.47
CA LYS A 255 8.40 68.73 -50.58
C LYS A 255 8.30 68.20 -49.14
N GLY A 256 7.09 67.94 -48.63
CA GLY A 256 6.90 67.34 -47.31
C GLY A 256 7.38 65.89 -47.21
N GLU A 257 7.17 65.08 -48.25
CA GLU A 257 7.57 63.67 -48.26
C GLU A 257 9.10 63.48 -48.28
N HIS A 258 9.85 64.46 -48.81
CA HIS A 258 11.31 64.40 -48.80
C HIS A 258 11.90 64.60 -47.39
N THR A 259 11.29 65.45 -46.55
CA THR A 259 11.73 65.66 -45.15
C THR A 259 11.50 64.46 -44.24
N GLN A 260 10.48 63.63 -44.50
CA GLN A 260 10.23 62.40 -43.73
C GLN A 260 11.19 61.26 -44.09
N ARG A 261 11.79 61.27 -45.29
CA ARG A 261 12.80 60.29 -45.71
C ARG A 261 14.21 60.63 -45.22
N GLU A 262 14.43 61.83 -44.69
CA GLU A 262 15.73 62.24 -44.13
C GLU A 262 16.00 61.70 -42.72
N VAL A 263 15.03 61.03 -42.08
CA VAL A 263 15.33 60.24 -40.89
C VAL A 263 16.02 58.95 -41.32
N SER A 264 17.34 59.02 -41.45
CA SER A 264 18.21 57.91 -41.82
C SER A 264 17.92 56.68 -40.95
N LEU A 265 17.72 55.53 -41.58
CA LEU A 265 17.45 54.24 -40.92
C LEU A 265 18.45 53.92 -39.80
N ALA A 266 19.69 54.44 -39.90
CA ALA A 266 20.72 54.32 -38.88
C ALA A 266 20.34 54.98 -37.54
N ASP A 267 19.58 56.06 -37.55
CA ASP A 267 19.13 56.75 -36.33
C ASP A 267 17.92 56.06 -35.69
N GLN A 268 17.04 55.44 -36.50
CA GLN A 268 15.96 54.56 -36.00
C GLN A 268 16.51 53.30 -35.32
N ILE A 269 17.59 52.71 -35.84
CA ILE A 269 18.22 51.53 -35.23
C ILE A 269 18.92 51.89 -33.91
N ARG A 270 19.49 53.10 -33.78
CA ARG A 270 20.05 53.58 -32.51
C ARG A 270 18.97 53.81 -31.44
N ALA A 271 17.85 54.44 -31.82
CA ALA A 271 16.74 54.75 -30.90
C ALA A 271 16.01 53.51 -30.33
N THR A 272 16.08 52.36 -31.01
CA THR A 272 15.49 51.10 -30.53
C THR A 272 16.42 50.31 -29.61
N LYS A 273 17.74 50.53 -29.69
CA LYS A 273 18.73 49.86 -28.82
C LYS A 273 18.93 50.52 -27.46
N THR A 274 18.62 51.80 -27.30
CA THR A 274 18.67 52.51 -26.00
C THR A 274 17.42 52.29 -25.13
N LYS A 275 16.39 51.58 -25.63
CA LYS A 275 15.24 51.12 -24.86
C LYS A 275 15.47 49.71 -24.30
N LYS A 276 16.45 49.58 -23.41
CA LYS A 276 16.60 48.47 -22.48
C LYS A 276 17.27 48.94 -21.22
#